data_AF-A0A154PPC1-F1
#
_entry.id   AF-A0A154PPC1-F1
#
_cell.length_a   1.000
_cell.length_b   1.000
_cell.length_c   1.000
_cell.angle_alpha   90.00
_cell.angle_beta   90.00
_cell.angle_gamma   90.00
#
_symmetry.space_group_name_H-M   'P 1'
#
loop_
_entity.id
_entity.type
_entity.pdbx_description
1 polymer ?
#
loop_
_entity_poly.entity_id
_entity_poly.type
_entity_poly.pdbx_seq_one_letter_code
_entity_poly.pdbx_strand_id
1 'polypeptide(L)'
;MPIKYIGRKTDFKGKTLWEILGNLKNCGVGRMILRSQFQKYREASYMRILKVAAQPDVSEPGPDNLRKVVALVERTFRGTKNVKPVQIDSVTYKGDYILVPKDQETSYINASEQPTVKICPETMELPPLLRELLIQQAKQAGKPLVDEPKIKIRYCVGPVKFYKVAENQL
;
A
#
# COMPACT_ATOMS: atom_id res chain seq x y z
N MET A 1 35.66 -3.52 -16.27
CA MET A 1 34.69 -2.75 -17.09
C MET A 1 33.41 -2.56 -16.27
N PRO A 2 32.89 -1.34 -16.07
CA PRO A 2 31.64 -1.14 -15.33
C PRO A 2 30.42 -1.55 -16.18
N ILE A 3 29.63 -2.51 -15.68
CA ILE A 3 28.38 -2.92 -16.32
C ILE A 3 27.33 -1.82 -16.07
N LYS A 4 26.87 -1.16 -17.14
CA LYS A 4 25.82 -0.13 -17.10
C LYS A 4 24.50 -0.72 -17.59
N TYR A 5 23.57 -0.93 -16.67
CA TYR A 5 22.21 -1.37 -17.02
C TYR A 5 21.42 -0.20 -17.63
N ILE A 6 20.86 -0.42 -18.82
CA ILE A 6 20.02 0.55 -19.55
C ILE A 6 18.58 0.01 -19.55
N GLY A 7 17.60 0.85 -19.14
CA GLY A 7 16.18 0.49 -19.10
C GLY A 7 15.50 0.80 -17.76
N ARG A 8 14.21 0.43 -17.65
CA ARG A 8 13.45 0.57 -16.39
C ARG A 8 13.93 -0.48 -15.38
N LYS A 9 14.39 -0.01 -14.21
CA LYS A 9 14.72 -0.89 -13.08
C LYS A 9 13.45 -1.49 -12.50
N THR A 10 13.49 -2.77 -12.14
CA THR A 10 12.40 -3.44 -11.42
C THR A 10 12.94 -4.05 -10.13
N ASP A 11 12.22 -3.84 -9.03
CA ASP A 11 12.56 -4.40 -7.72
C ASP A 11 11.77 -5.69 -7.41
N PHE A 12 11.16 -6.28 -8.45
CA PHE A 12 10.41 -7.51 -8.33
C PHE A 12 11.37 -8.68 -8.13
N LYS A 13 11.19 -9.40 -7.04
CA LYS A 13 11.95 -10.61 -6.72
C LYS A 13 10.95 -11.69 -6.34
N GLY A 14 11.04 -12.84 -6.97
CA GLY A 14 10.17 -13.97 -6.68
C GLY A 14 9.64 -14.65 -7.93
N LYS A 15 8.53 -15.38 -7.74
CA LYS A 15 7.82 -16.10 -8.80
C LYS A 15 6.45 -15.49 -9.02
N THR A 16 5.82 -15.85 -10.13
CA THR A 16 4.42 -15.48 -10.36
C THR A 16 3.52 -16.24 -9.40
N LEU A 17 2.32 -15.71 -9.15
CA LEU A 17 1.39 -16.40 -8.27
C LEU A 17 0.92 -17.73 -8.88
N TRP A 18 0.79 -17.81 -10.21
CA TRP A 18 0.46 -19.03 -10.93
C TRP A 18 1.47 -20.16 -10.66
N GLU A 19 2.76 -19.88 -10.80
CA GLU A 19 3.81 -20.88 -10.59
C GLU A 19 3.86 -21.38 -9.14
N ILE A 20 3.57 -20.51 -8.17
CA ILE A 20 3.55 -20.90 -6.76
C ILE A 20 2.34 -21.78 -6.47
N LEU A 21 1.15 -21.35 -6.87
CA LEU A 21 -0.08 -22.05 -6.53
C LEU A 21 -0.27 -23.35 -7.32
N GLY A 22 0.17 -23.39 -8.59
CA GLY A 22 0.11 -24.58 -9.43
C GLY A 22 0.98 -25.72 -8.92
N ASN A 23 2.06 -25.42 -8.18
CA ASN A 23 2.94 -26.42 -7.60
C ASN A 23 2.49 -26.92 -6.21
N LEU A 24 1.47 -26.29 -5.61
CA LEU A 24 1.00 -26.62 -4.27
C LEU A 24 -0.25 -27.49 -4.31
N LYS A 25 -0.34 -28.45 -3.38
CA LYS A 25 -1.58 -29.21 -3.15
C LYS A 25 -2.71 -28.25 -2.75
N ASN A 26 -3.91 -28.51 -3.25
CA ASN A 26 -5.11 -27.67 -3.03
C ASN A 26 -4.89 -26.19 -3.38
N CYS A 27 -4.09 -25.91 -4.41
CA CYS A 27 -3.79 -24.55 -4.88
C CYS A 27 -3.21 -23.63 -3.79
N GLY A 28 -2.56 -24.19 -2.76
CA GLY A 28 -1.95 -23.42 -1.68
C GLY A 28 -2.93 -22.70 -0.75
N VAL A 29 -4.20 -23.12 -0.68
CA VAL A 29 -5.19 -22.55 0.26
C VAL A 29 -4.68 -22.66 1.70
N GLY A 30 -4.82 -21.58 2.46
CA GLY A 30 -4.36 -21.45 3.85
C GLY A 30 -2.89 -21.05 4.00
N ARG A 31 -2.10 -21.01 2.92
CA ARG A 31 -0.68 -20.63 2.97
C ARG A 31 -0.49 -19.12 2.98
N MET A 32 0.62 -18.68 3.57
CA MET A 32 1.03 -17.29 3.58
C MET A 32 1.99 -16.96 2.43
N ILE A 33 1.72 -15.85 1.75
CA ILE A 33 2.54 -15.31 0.67
C ILE A 33 2.93 -13.86 0.99
N LEU A 34 4.15 -13.50 0.58
CA LEU A 34 4.72 -12.17 0.68
C LEU A 34 4.88 -11.57 -0.71
N ARG A 35 4.94 -10.24 -0.77
CA ARG A 35 5.38 -9.51 -1.97
C ARG A 35 6.74 -8.87 -1.72
N SER A 36 7.71 -9.07 -2.60
CA SER A 36 9.05 -8.48 -2.47
C SER A 36 8.96 -6.95 -2.38
N GLN A 37 8.09 -6.32 -3.17
CA GLN A 37 7.84 -4.87 -3.07
C GLN A 37 7.40 -4.37 -1.68
N PHE A 38 6.81 -5.23 -0.85
CA PHE A 38 6.35 -4.86 0.48
C PHE A 38 7.41 -5.11 1.56
N GLN A 39 8.50 -5.81 1.26
CA GLN A 39 9.62 -6.00 2.19
C GLN A 39 10.40 -4.71 2.47
N LYS A 40 10.15 -3.64 1.70
CA LYS A 40 10.72 -2.30 1.99
C LYS A 40 10.18 -1.67 3.26
N TYR A 41 9.02 -2.14 3.74
CA TYR A 41 8.42 -1.69 4.98
C TYR A 41 8.92 -2.56 6.13
N ARG A 42 9.25 -1.93 7.27
CA ARG A 42 9.63 -2.68 8.49
C ARG A 42 8.43 -3.44 9.06
N GLU A 43 7.23 -2.89 8.88
CA GLU A 43 6.01 -3.49 9.38
C GLU A 43 5.60 -4.71 8.54
N ALA A 44 5.14 -5.78 9.21
CA ALA A 44 4.77 -7.02 8.54
C ALA A 44 3.66 -6.82 7.50
N SER A 45 3.91 -7.30 6.28
CA SER A 45 2.98 -7.21 5.16
C SER A 45 2.89 -8.56 4.44
N TYR A 46 1.79 -9.27 4.65
CA TYR A 46 1.57 -10.61 4.12
C TYR A 46 0.14 -10.79 3.64
N MET A 47 -0.07 -11.82 2.83
CA MET A 47 -1.39 -12.23 2.36
C MET A 47 -1.60 -13.71 2.67
N ARG A 48 -2.75 -14.05 3.24
CA ARG A 48 -3.16 -15.44 3.46
C ARG A 48 -4.19 -15.84 2.42
N ILE A 49 -3.97 -16.96 1.76
CA ILE A 49 -4.82 -17.41 0.65
C ILE A 49 -6.06 -18.11 1.21
N LEU A 50 -7.25 -17.63 0.82
CA LEU A 50 -8.52 -18.25 1.21
C LEU A 50 -9.07 -19.15 0.10
N LYS A 51 -9.18 -18.61 -1.12
CA LYS A 51 -9.71 -19.32 -2.28
C LYS A 51 -8.95 -18.91 -3.53
N VAL A 52 -8.86 -19.84 -4.47
CA VAL A 52 -8.15 -19.64 -5.74
C VAL A 52 -9.04 -20.15 -6.86
N ALA A 53 -9.17 -19.35 -7.91
CA ALA A 53 -9.79 -19.72 -9.16
C ALA A 53 -8.82 -19.42 -10.30
N ALA A 54 -8.56 -20.41 -11.15
CA ALA A 54 -7.78 -20.20 -12.36
C ALA A 54 -8.63 -19.39 -13.36
N GLN A 55 -8.01 -18.40 -14.02
CA GLN A 55 -8.64 -17.81 -15.21
C GLN A 55 -8.47 -18.74 -16.41
N PRO A 56 -9.40 -18.71 -17.38
CA PRO A 56 -9.27 -19.46 -18.62
C PRO A 56 -7.94 -19.14 -19.30
N ASP A 57 -7.40 -20.14 -20.00
CA ASP A 57 -6.14 -19.99 -20.72
C ASP A 57 -6.28 -18.88 -21.77
N VAL A 58 -5.25 -18.04 -21.85
CA VAL A 58 -5.20 -16.97 -22.84
C VAL A 58 -4.89 -17.62 -24.18
N SER A 59 -5.77 -17.42 -25.17
CA SER A 59 -5.70 -18.06 -26.49
C SER A 59 -4.35 -17.86 -27.20
N GLU A 60 -3.64 -16.77 -26.90
CA GLU A 60 -2.32 -16.46 -27.44
C GLU A 60 -1.37 -16.01 -26.32
N PRO A 61 -0.47 -16.90 -25.85
CA PRO A 61 0.53 -16.54 -24.85
C PRO A 61 1.60 -15.63 -25.50
N GLY A 62 1.56 -14.35 -25.15
CA GLY A 62 2.52 -13.33 -25.56
C GLY A 62 3.08 -12.55 -24.37
N PRO A 63 4.06 -11.65 -24.58
CA PRO A 63 4.62 -10.82 -23.51
C PRO A 63 3.57 -9.95 -22.80
N ASP A 64 2.46 -9.61 -23.47
CA ASP A 64 1.33 -8.88 -22.90
C ASP A 64 0.22 -9.80 -22.31
N ASN A 65 0.26 -11.08 -22.65
CA ASN A 65 -0.78 -12.08 -22.37
C ASN A 65 -0.26 -13.17 -21.43
N LEU A 66 0.26 -12.76 -20.28
CA LEU A 66 0.66 -13.69 -19.22
C LEU A 66 -0.55 -14.29 -18.51
N ARG A 67 -0.44 -15.56 -18.15
CA ARG A 67 -1.46 -16.29 -17.38
C ARG A 67 -1.71 -15.63 -16.03
N LYS A 68 -2.98 -15.37 -15.73
CA LYS A 68 -3.45 -14.74 -14.49
C LYS A 68 -4.24 -15.73 -13.65
N VAL A 69 -4.39 -15.39 -12.37
CA VAL A 69 -5.11 -16.18 -11.38
C VAL A 69 -5.98 -15.23 -10.60
N VAL A 70 -7.19 -15.66 -10.24
CA VAL A 70 -7.99 -14.94 -9.27
C VAL A 70 -7.79 -15.60 -7.92
N ALA A 71 -7.26 -14.86 -6.95
CA ALA A 71 -7.15 -15.34 -5.58
C ALA A 71 -7.90 -14.41 -4.63
N LEU A 72 -8.71 -15.00 -3.75
CA LEU A 72 -9.28 -14.31 -2.60
C LEU A 72 -8.32 -14.45 -1.43
N VAL A 73 -7.84 -13.33 -0.91
CA VAL A 73 -6.82 -13.30 0.14
C VAL A 73 -7.23 -12.43 1.32
N GLU A 74 -6.83 -12.83 2.52
CA GLU A 74 -6.77 -11.93 3.66
C GLU A 74 -5.47 -11.16 3.58
N ARG A 75 -5.58 -9.83 3.46
CA ARG A 75 -4.41 -8.97 3.31
C ARG A 75 -4.10 -8.27 4.64
N THR A 76 -2.87 -8.44 5.10
CA THR A 76 -2.26 -7.62 6.14
C THR A 76 -1.27 -6.70 5.48
N PHE A 77 -1.45 -5.38 5.60
CA PHE A 77 -0.53 -4.40 5.03
C PHE A 77 -0.03 -3.46 6.12
N ARG A 78 1.29 -3.42 6.28
CA ARG A 78 1.99 -2.64 7.31
C ARG A 78 1.36 -2.82 8.70
N GLY A 79 1.21 -4.07 9.13
CA GLY A 79 0.63 -4.45 10.42
C GLY A 79 -0.90 -4.37 10.51
N THR A 80 -1.58 -3.66 9.61
CA THR A 80 -3.05 -3.56 9.63
C THR A 80 -3.69 -4.68 8.82
N LYS A 81 -4.53 -5.49 9.47
CA LYS A 81 -5.36 -6.50 8.82
C LYS A 81 -6.58 -5.84 8.17
N ASN A 82 -6.83 -6.17 6.91
CA ASN A 82 -8.07 -5.77 6.24
C ASN A 82 -9.25 -6.58 6.80
N VAL A 83 -10.35 -5.89 7.16
CA VAL A 83 -11.56 -6.53 7.71
C VAL A 83 -12.23 -7.44 6.68
N LYS A 84 -12.23 -7.01 5.40
CA LYS A 84 -12.81 -7.78 4.30
C LYS A 84 -11.69 -8.46 3.50
N PRO A 85 -11.89 -9.73 3.11
CA PRO A 85 -11.03 -10.38 2.12
C PRO A 85 -10.93 -9.55 0.84
N VAL A 86 -9.74 -9.54 0.24
CA VAL A 86 -9.44 -8.79 -0.98
C VAL A 86 -9.24 -9.79 -2.11
N GLN A 87 -9.91 -9.56 -3.23
CA GLN A 87 -9.65 -10.30 -4.46
C GLN A 87 -8.45 -9.69 -5.18
N ILE A 88 -7.52 -10.54 -5.62
CA ILE A 88 -6.38 -10.16 -6.46
C ILE A 88 -6.48 -10.89 -7.80
N ASP A 89 -6.41 -10.14 -8.89
CA ASP A 89 -6.61 -10.61 -10.26
C ASP A 89 -5.64 -9.92 -11.24
N SER A 90 -5.58 -8.60 -11.19
CA SER A 90 -4.80 -7.77 -12.10
C SER A 90 -3.28 -7.87 -11.88
N VAL A 91 -2.84 -8.23 -10.68
CA VAL A 91 -1.43 -8.18 -10.26
C VAL A 91 -0.78 -9.57 -10.11
N THR A 92 -1.49 -10.65 -10.41
CA THR A 92 -1.01 -12.02 -10.15
C THR A 92 0.06 -12.48 -11.13
N TYR A 93 0.13 -11.86 -12.31
CA TYR A 93 1.14 -12.14 -13.34
C TYR A 93 2.53 -11.62 -12.97
N LYS A 94 2.65 -10.73 -11.98
CA LYS A 94 3.94 -10.14 -11.59
C LYS A 94 4.76 -11.16 -10.80
N GLY A 95 6.03 -11.31 -11.17
CA GLY A 95 7.03 -12.15 -10.48
C GLY A 95 7.52 -11.55 -9.16
N ASP A 96 6.60 -11.19 -8.27
CA ASP A 96 6.86 -10.47 -7.03
C ASP A 96 6.48 -11.29 -5.79
N TYR A 97 5.96 -12.51 -5.97
CA TYR A 97 5.43 -13.32 -4.88
C TYR A 97 6.49 -14.28 -4.35
N ILE A 98 6.51 -14.43 -3.02
CA ILE A 98 7.39 -15.34 -2.30
C ILE A 98 6.51 -16.15 -1.34
N LEU A 99 6.61 -17.48 -1.41
CA LEU A 99 5.92 -18.39 -0.51
C LEU A 99 6.67 -18.46 0.82
N VAL A 100 5.94 -18.32 1.94
CA VAL A 100 6.53 -18.47 3.27
C VAL A 100 6.53 -19.95 3.69
N PRO A 101 7.65 -20.51 4.18
CA PRO A 101 7.67 -21.84 4.78
C PRO A 101 6.77 -21.90 6.01
N LYS A 102 6.09 -23.03 6.22
CA LYS A 102 5.12 -23.26 7.31
C LYS A 102 5.68 -22.88 8.69
N ASP A 103 6.91 -23.30 8.96
CA ASP A 103 7.56 -23.11 10.26
C ASP A 103 7.87 -21.63 10.55
N GLN A 104 8.02 -20.82 9.50
CA GLN A 104 8.34 -19.40 9.63
C GLN A 104 7.09 -18.52 9.71
N GLU A 105 5.90 -19.06 9.39
CA GLU A 105 4.67 -18.25 9.33
C GLU A 105 4.33 -17.60 10.68
N THR A 106 4.52 -18.34 11.78
CA THR A 106 4.30 -17.83 13.15
C THR A 106 5.28 -16.71 13.50
N SER A 107 6.55 -16.85 13.12
CA SER A 107 7.55 -15.81 13.34
C SER A 107 7.19 -14.50 12.62
N TYR A 108 6.68 -14.57 11.39
CA TYR A 108 6.27 -13.39 10.63
C TYR A 108 5.04 -12.67 11.22
N ILE A 109 4.12 -13.44 11.82
CA ILE A 109 2.96 -12.85 12.49
C ILE A 109 3.37 -12.15 13.78
N ASN A 110 4.29 -12.76 14.55
CA ASN A 110 4.72 -12.22 15.85
C ASN A 110 5.72 -11.07 15.73
N ALA A 111 6.57 -11.07 14.69
CA ALA A 111 7.57 -10.03 14.45
C ALA A 111 6.99 -8.71 13.92
N SER A 112 5.67 -8.56 13.83
CA SER A 112 5.07 -7.36 13.28
C SER A 112 5.24 -6.16 14.22
N GLU A 113 6.15 -5.25 13.87
CA GLU A 113 6.18 -3.91 14.47
C GLU A 113 4.84 -3.20 14.24
N GLN A 114 4.32 -2.54 15.28
CA GLN A 114 3.10 -1.77 15.14
C GLN A 114 3.34 -0.56 14.23
N PRO A 115 2.39 -0.25 13.33
CA PRO A 115 2.52 0.91 12.47
C PRO A 115 2.59 2.18 13.30
N THR A 116 3.60 3.00 13.04
CA THR A 116 3.70 4.33 13.63
C THR A 116 2.59 5.22 13.07
N VAL A 117 1.68 5.64 13.95
CA VAL A 117 0.60 6.57 13.58
C VAL A 117 1.21 7.95 13.42
N LYS A 118 1.14 8.49 12.20
CA LYS A 118 1.59 9.87 11.94
C LYS A 118 0.43 10.82 12.27
N ILE A 119 0.69 11.77 13.16
CA ILE A 119 -0.25 12.83 13.50
C ILE A 119 -0.04 13.96 12.49
N CYS A 120 -1.08 14.27 11.73
CA CYS A 120 -1.09 15.34 10.74
C CYS A 120 -1.70 16.62 11.36
N PRO A 121 -1.17 17.82 11.04
CA PRO A 121 -1.68 19.07 11.61
C PRO A 121 -3.11 19.37 11.14
N GLU A 122 -3.94 20.04 11.95
CA GLU A 122 -5.29 20.45 11.52
C GLU A 122 -5.23 21.65 10.55
N THR A 123 -4.21 22.51 10.71
CA THR A 123 -4.08 23.78 9.98
C THR A 123 -2.76 23.87 9.23
N MET A 124 -2.77 24.53 8.08
CA MET A 124 -1.58 24.89 7.31
C MET A 124 -1.50 26.40 7.12
N GLU A 125 -0.29 26.90 6.97
CA GLU A 125 -0.05 28.25 6.50
C GLU A 125 -0.60 28.47 5.08
N LEU A 126 -1.07 29.69 4.83
CA LEU A 126 -1.52 30.11 3.52
C LEU A 126 -0.35 30.18 2.52
N PRO A 127 -0.59 29.87 1.23
CA PRO A 127 0.34 30.22 0.17
C PRO A 127 0.67 31.72 0.20
N PRO A 128 1.91 32.13 -0.10
CA PRO A 128 2.40 33.49 0.15
C PRO A 128 1.55 34.57 -0.55
N LEU A 129 1.09 34.31 -1.78
CA LEU A 129 0.25 35.24 -2.52
C LEU A 129 -1.15 35.39 -1.89
N LEU A 130 -1.79 34.30 -1.48
CA LEU A 130 -3.10 34.34 -0.83
C LEU A 130 -3.03 35.03 0.54
N ARG A 131 -1.92 34.84 1.26
CA ARG A 131 -1.64 35.52 2.52
C ARG A 131 -1.63 37.04 2.34
N GLU A 132 -0.85 37.54 1.38
CA GLU A 132 -0.77 38.99 1.09
C GLU A 132 -2.10 39.57 0.63
N LEU A 133 -2.84 38.87 -0.24
CA LEU A 133 -4.15 39.31 -0.70
C LEU A 133 -5.15 39.48 0.45
N LEU A 134 -5.19 38.53 1.39
CA LEU A 134 -6.07 38.61 2.55
C LEU A 134 -5.66 39.76 3.49
N ILE A 135 -4.35 39.99 3.67
CA ILE A 135 -3.84 41.13 4.44
C ILE A 135 -4.27 42.45 3.80
N GLN A 136 -4.15 42.58 2.47
CA GLN A 136 -4.57 43.79 1.74
C GLN A 136 -6.08 44.01 1.83
N GLN A 137 -6.89 42.97 1.66
CA GLN A 137 -8.35 43.06 1.79
C GLN A 137 -8.79 43.45 3.21
N ALA A 138 -8.15 42.89 4.24
CA ALA A 138 -8.43 43.23 5.63
C ALA A 138 -8.08 44.68 5.97
N LYS A 139 -6.94 45.18 5.45
CA LYS A 139 -6.54 46.60 5.55
C LYS A 139 -7.57 47.53 4.91
N GLN A 140 -8.06 47.18 3.73
CA GLN A 140 -9.11 47.95 3.03
C GLN A 140 -10.44 47.94 3.80
N ALA A 141 -10.77 46.85 4.47
CA ALA A 141 -12.00 46.69 5.25
C ALA A 141 -11.92 47.27 6.69
N GLY A 142 -10.76 47.80 7.11
CA GLY A 142 -10.57 48.42 8.42
C GLY A 142 -10.63 47.45 9.62
N LYS A 143 -10.45 46.13 9.41
CA LYS A 143 -10.44 45.14 10.49
C LYS A 143 -9.01 44.85 10.95
N PRO A 144 -8.70 44.94 12.27
CA PRO A 144 -7.37 44.58 12.76
C PRO A 144 -7.14 43.07 12.63
N LEU A 145 -6.05 42.70 11.94
CA LEU A 145 -5.56 41.32 11.83
C LEU A 145 -4.79 40.98 13.12
N VAL A 146 -5.41 40.20 14.00
CA VAL A 146 -4.78 39.79 15.27
C VAL A 146 -4.01 38.46 15.13
N ASP A 147 -4.28 37.66 14.10
CA ASP A 147 -3.60 36.38 13.86
C ASP A 147 -3.25 36.15 12.39
N GLU A 148 -2.13 35.48 12.13
CA GLU A 148 -1.76 35.02 10.78
C GLU A 148 -2.87 34.11 10.22
N PRO A 149 -3.43 34.43 9.04
CA PRO A 149 -4.54 33.64 8.50
C PRO A 149 -4.06 32.23 8.14
N LYS A 150 -4.71 31.21 8.71
CA LYS A 150 -4.41 29.79 8.48
C LYS A 150 -5.57 29.10 7.76
N ILE A 151 -5.26 28.09 6.94
CA ILE A 151 -6.28 27.25 6.30
C ILE A 151 -6.48 25.97 7.10
N LYS A 152 -7.75 25.58 7.31
CA LYS A 152 -8.13 24.25 7.80
C LYS A 152 -7.92 23.20 6.73
N ILE A 153 -7.07 22.21 7.00
CA ILE A 153 -6.73 21.15 6.05
C ILE A 153 -7.86 20.10 6.04
N ARG A 154 -8.34 19.73 4.85
CA ARG A 154 -9.15 18.53 4.66
C ARG A 154 -8.29 17.42 4.08
N TYR A 155 -8.11 16.36 4.84
CA TYR A 155 -7.35 15.19 4.41
C TYR A 155 -8.22 14.22 3.58
N CYS A 156 -7.71 13.78 2.43
CA CYS A 156 -8.27 12.65 1.70
C CYS A 156 -7.92 11.35 2.44
N VAL A 157 -8.83 10.87 3.28
CA VAL A 157 -8.61 9.66 4.07
C VAL A 157 -8.81 8.43 3.20
N GLY A 158 -7.71 7.76 2.83
CA GLY A 158 -7.76 6.48 2.12
C GLY A 158 -8.16 5.31 3.02
N PRO A 159 -8.32 4.10 2.45
CA PRO A 159 -8.76 2.92 3.19
C PRO A 159 -7.79 2.45 4.28
N VAL A 160 -6.52 2.90 4.24
CA VAL A 160 -5.50 2.52 5.22
C VAL A 160 -5.18 3.70 6.14
N LYS A 161 -5.60 3.59 7.40
CA LYS A 161 -5.63 4.67 8.39
C LYS A 161 -4.33 4.78 9.21
N PHE A 162 -3.20 5.06 8.56
CA PHE A 162 -1.94 5.33 9.28
C PHE A 162 -1.76 6.80 9.70
N TYR A 163 -2.72 7.65 9.33
CA TYR A 163 -2.70 9.08 9.60
C TYR A 163 -3.89 9.43 10.51
N LYS A 164 -3.61 10.10 11.62
CA LYS A 164 -4.63 10.73 12.47
C LYS A 164 -4.51 12.24 12.31
N VAL A 165 -5.62 12.95 12.26
CA VAL A 165 -5.62 14.41 12.37
C VAL A 165 -5.41 14.77 13.83
N ALA A 166 -4.55 15.74 14.12
CA ALA A 166 -4.39 16.26 15.47
C ALA A 166 -5.74 16.78 15.96
N GLU A 167 -6.24 16.24 17.07
CA GLU A 167 -7.35 16.86 17.81
C GLU A 167 -6.73 17.96 18.67
N ASN A 168 -6.99 19.21 18.32
CA ASN A 168 -6.66 20.33 19.19
C ASN A 168 -7.48 20.15 20.48
N GLN A 169 -6.80 19.80 21.59
CA GLN A 169 -7.37 19.97 22.92
C GLN A 169 -7.53 21.48 23.14
N LEU A 170 -8.79 21.93 23.07
CA LEU A 170 -9.24 23.24 23.54
C LEU A 170 -9.12 23.33 25.06
#